data_AF-A0A2K8SE06-F1
#
_entry.id   AF-A0A2K8SE06-F1
#
_cell.length_a   1.000
_cell.length_b   1.000
_cell.length_c   1.000
_cell.angle_alpha   90.00
_cell.angle_beta   90.00
_cell.angle_gamma   90.00
#
_symmetry.space_group_name_H-M   'P 1'
#
loop_
_entity.id
_entity.type
_entity.pdbx_description
1 polymer ?
#
loop_
_entity_poly.entity_id
_entity_poly.type
_entity_poly.pdbx_seq_one_letter_code
_entity_poly.pdbx_strand_id
1 'polypeptide(L)'
;MRIKSDFVKEIEAEFKIILEKENLGGGANPASNLSIKMFYLTKHQFKSYDEFDQAVVTEIANTLQSLEDIIVKKALSYQALAKEAYNENIDPQKWIDYAQKEAQALSFEMYSEKEIKYLRHFHIVWLTWVYCDEELKKLRIKASRDKYHEIGKIEKDYIKKRTDVLLNNKYNNDNYY
;
A
#
# COMPACT_ATOMS: atom_id res chain seq x y z
N MET A 1 30.80 9.71 -25.14
CA MET A 1 30.02 10.82 -24.53
C MET A 1 28.64 10.24 -24.23
N ARG A 2 28.24 10.12 -22.95
CA ARG A 2 26.90 9.63 -22.58
C ARG A 2 25.91 10.72 -22.90
N ILE A 3 25.27 10.64 -24.06
CA ILE A 3 24.37 11.70 -24.47
C ILE A 3 22.96 11.32 -24.02
N LYS A 4 22.46 12.02 -23.00
CA LYS A 4 21.06 11.95 -22.54
C LYS A 4 20.26 12.96 -23.36
N SER A 5 19.09 12.55 -23.84
CA SER A 5 18.11 13.47 -24.41
C SER A 5 17.67 14.49 -23.36
N ASP A 6 17.15 15.63 -23.81
CA ASP A 6 16.57 16.62 -22.89
C ASP A 6 15.32 16.07 -22.20
N PHE A 7 14.57 15.19 -22.87
CA PHE A 7 13.44 14.46 -22.29
C PHE A 7 13.84 13.64 -21.05
N VAL A 8 14.91 12.84 -21.12
CA VAL A 8 15.34 12.02 -19.97
C VAL A 8 15.88 12.90 -18.84
N LYS A 9 16.50 14.03 -19.15
CA LYS A 9 16.91 15.00 -18.11
C LYS A 9 15.71 15.58 -17.38
N GLU A 10 14.62 15.89 -18.09
CA GLU A 10 13.37 16.35 -17.50
C GLU A 10 12.77 15.27 -16.57
N ILE A 11 12.70 14.00 -17.03
CA ILE A 11 12.24 12.89 -16.19
C ILE A 11 13.11 12.72 -14.92
N GLU A 12 14.44 12.76 -15.05
CA GLU A 12 15.33 12.65 -13.89
C GLU A 12 15.16 13.81 -12.91
N ALA A 13 14.92 15.03 -13.42
CA ALA A 13 14.63 16.19 -12.59
C ALA A 13 13.31 16.01 -11.83
N GLU A 14 12.24 15.59 -12.51
CA GLU A 14 10.95 15.29 -11.89
C GLU A 14 11.07 14.20 -10.81
N PHE A 15 11.80 13.11 -11.09
CA PHE A 15 12.05 12.05 -10.11
C PHE A 15 12.74 12.57 -8.87
N LYS A 16 13.75 13.43 -9.04
CA LYS A 16 14.47 14.03 -7.92
C LYS A 16 13.55 14.86 -7.03
N ILE A 17 12.67 15.67 -7.62
CA ILE A 17 11.69 16.48 -6.88
C ILE A 17 10.75 15.56 -6.07
N ILE A 18 10.25 14.49 -6.68
CA ILE A 18 9.39 13.52 -5.98
C ILE A 18 10.16 12.88 -4.81
N LEU A 19 11.34 12.32 -5.07
CA LEU A 19 12.14 11.62 -4.05
C LEU A 19 12.52 12.52 -2.87
N GLU A 20 12.85 13.78 -3.13
CA GLU A 20 13.23 14.76 -2.10
C GLU A 20 12.04 15.20 -1.25
N LYS A 21 10.91 15.56 -1.86
CA LYS A 21 9.73 16.03 -1.10
C LYS A 21 9.06 14.89 -0.31
N GLU A 22 9.05 13.68 -0.85
CA GLU A 22 8.41 12.50 -0.24
C GLU A 22 9.33 11.74 0.73
N ASN A 23 10.57 12.19 0.95
CA ASN A 23 11.58 11.54 1.79
C ASN A 23 11.82 10.05 1.46
N LEU A 24 11.74 9.67 0.18
CA LEU A 24 11.76 8.26 -0.27
C LEU A 24 13.16 7.62 -0.29
N GLY A 25 14.18 8.29 0.26
CA GLY A 25 15.58 7.86 0.23
C GLY A 25 15.93 6.65 1.11
N GLY A 26 14.99 6.12 1.90
CA GLY A 26 15.30 5.21 3.01
C GLY A 26 14.81 3.75 2.93
N GLY A 27 14.08 3.32 1.89
CA GLY A 27 13.53 1.96 1.87
C GLY A 27 13.12 1.46 0.49
N ALA A 28 13.03 0.13 0.33
CA ALA A 28 12.63 -0.52 -0.92
C ALA A 28 11.18 -0.15 -1.26
N ASN A 29 11.02 0.77 -2.20
CA ASN A 29 9.72 1.18 -2.71
C ASN A 29 9.73 1.24 -4.25
N PRO A 30 8.56 1.23 -4.90
CA PRO A 30 8.48 1.21 -6.36
C PRO A 30 9.18 2.40 -7.05
N ALA A 31 9.17 3.58 -6.44
CA ALA A 31 9.88 4.76 -6.96
C ALA A 31 11.40 4.65 -6.83
N SER A 32 11.91 4.14 -5.70
CA SER A 32 13.35 3.85 -5.54
C SER A 32 13.81 2.77 -6.51
N ASN A 33 12.99 1.76 -6.76
CA ASN A 33 13.30 0.69 -7.72
C ASN A 33 13.39 1.24 -9.16
N LEU A 34 12.45 2.10 -9.56
CA LEU A 34 12.48 2.75 -10.86
C LEU A 34 13.71 3.66 -11.01
N SER A 35 14.05 4.45 -9.98
CA SER A 35 15.28 5.25 -9.96
C SER A 35 16.54 4.40 -10.17
N ILE A 36 16.62 3.23 -9.51
CA ILE A 36 17.75 2.30 -9.67
C ILE A 36 17.77 1.74 -11.09
N LYS A 37 16.64 1.29 -11.62
CA LYS A 37 16.55 0.74 -12.98
C LYS A 37 16.91 1.78 -14.04
N MET A 38 16.42 3.01 -13.91
CA MET A 38 16.80 4.14 -14.77
C MET A 38 18.31 4.40 -14.72
N PHE A 39 18.91 4.40 -13.52
CA PHE A 39 20.36 4.52 -13.38
C PHE A 39 21.11 3.41 -14.14
N TYR A 40 20.63 2.16 -14.07
CA TYR A 40 21.23 1.07 -14.84
C TYR A 40 21.02 1.22 -16.34
N LEU A 41 19.86 1.70 -16.80
CA LEU A 41 19.65 2.05 -18.22
C LEU A 41 20.73 3.03 -18.70
N THR A 42 21.12 4.03 -17.90
CA THR A 42 22.19 4.97 -18.30
C THR A 42 23.57 4.33 -18.49
N LYS A 43 23.77 3.08 -18.04
CA LYS A 43 25.01 2.32 -18.24
C LYS A 43 25.02 1.47 -19.51
N HIS A 44 23.86 1.24 -20.13
CA HIS A 44 23.76 0.50 -21.39
C HIS A 44 24.23 1.36 -22.58
N GLN A 45 24.73 0.69 -23.62
CA GLN A 45 25.06 1.33 -24.89
C GLN A 45 23.84 1.30 -25.81
N PHE A 46 23.29 2.47 -26.10
CA PHE A 46 22.21 2.66 -27.07
C PHE A 46 22.74 3.21 -28.39
N LYS A 47 22.08 2.88 -29.49
CA LYS A 47 22.47 3.30 -30.85
C LYS A 47 21.96 4.69 -31.21
N SER A 48 20.93 5.19 -30.50
CA SER A 48 20.37 6.53 -30.67
C SER A 48 19.75 7.06 -29.38
N TYR A 49 19.39 8.36 -29.35
CA TYR A 49 18.59 8.94 -28.28
C TYR A 49 17.21 8.31 -28.19
N ASP A 50 16.54 8.10 -29.33
CA ASP A 50 15.19 7.54 -29.37
C ASP A 50 15.14 6.14 -28.75
N GLU A 51 16.17 5.32 -28.97
CA GLU A 51 16.27 3.98 -28.37
C GLU A 51 16.41 4.06 -26.84
N PHE A 52 17.16 5.05 -26.35
CA PHE A 52 17.32 5.29 -24.91
C PHE A 52 16.04 5.85 -24.27
N ASP A 53 15.39 6.82 -24.92
CA ASP A 53 14.14 7.43 -24.46
C ASP A 53 13.03 6.38 -24.40
N GLN A 54 12.92 5.55 -25.43
CA GLN A 54 11.97 4.44 -25.46
C GLN A 54 12.24 3.42 -24.34
N ALA A 55 13.50 3.14 -24.03
CA ALA A 55 13.85 2.25 -22.92
C ALA A 55 13.43 2.83 -21.56
N VAL A 56 13.62 4.13 -21.35
CA VAL A 56 13.16 4.83 -20.13
C VAL A 56 11.64 4.81 -20.03
N VAL A 57 10.92 5.15 -21.10
CA VAL A 57 9.44 5.10 -21.14
C VAL A 57 8.93 3.69 -20.85
N THR A 58 9.55 2.68 -21.46
CA THR A 58 9.18 1.27 -21.26
C THR A 58 9.35 0.87 -19.79
N GLU A 59 10.43 1.31 -19.14
CA GLU A 59 10.66 0.97 -17.74
C GLU A 59 9.69 1.67 -16.78
N ILE A 60 9.32 2.93 -17.08
CA ILE A 60 8.27 3.64 -16.36
C ILE A 60 6.93 2.90 -16.51
N ALA A 61 6.57 2.52 -17.73
CA ALA A 61 5.34 1.78 -18.03
C ALA A 61 5.30 0.41 -17.32
N ASN A 62 6.40 -0.34 -17.34
CA ASN A 62 6.51 -1.61 -16.62
C ASN A 62 6.33 -1.43 -15.11
N THR A 63 6.87 -0.35 -14.55
CA THR A 63 6.73 -0.03 -13.13
C THR A 63 5.29 0.37 -12.79
N LEU A 64 4.64 1.16 -13.64
CA LEU A 64 3.22 1.52 -13.51
C LEU A 64 2.34 0.26 -13.49
N GLN A 65 2.50 -0.62 -14.47
CA GLN A 65 1.73 -1.87 -14.54
C GLN A 65 1.95 -2.72 -13.28
N SER A 66 3.21 -2.85 -12.83
CA SER A 66 3.52 -3.58 -11.61
C SER A 66 2.87 -2.95 -10.36
N LEU A 67 2.78 -1.62 -10.29
CA LEU A 67 2.13 -0.91 -9.19
C LEU A 67 0.62 -1.17 -9.18
N GLU A 68 -0.03 -1.08 -10.35
CA GLU A 68 -1.45 -1.33 -10.52
C GLU A 68 -1.81 -2.77 -10.10
N ASP A 69 -1.03 -3.76 -10.53
CA ASP A 69 -1.21 -5.16 -10.12
C ASP A 69 -1.12 -5.34 -8.60
N ILE A 70 -0.20 -4.62 -7.94
CA ILE A 70 -0.05 -4.65 -6.49
C ILE A 70 -1.24 -3.98 -5.80
N ILE A 71 -1.73 -2.84 -6.33
CA ILE A 71 -2.90 -2.13 -5.81
C ILE A 71 -4.14 -3.04 -5.85
N VAL A 72 -4.37 -3.72 -6.98
CA VAL A 72 -5.47 -4.68 -7.12
C VAL A 72 -5.36 -5.81 -6.09
N LYS A 73 -4.17 -6.40 -5.92
CA LYS A 73 -3.94 -7.45 -4.89
C LYS A 73 -4.20 -6.94 -3.47
N LYS A 74 -3.83 -5.69 -3.16
CA LYS A 74 -4.12 -5.06 -1.86
C LYS A 74 -5.62 -4.85 -1.66
N ALA A 75 -6.35 -4.42 -2.69
CA ALA A 75 -7.81 -4.24 -2.63
C ALA A 75 -8.54 -5.54 -2.37
N LEU A 76 -8.15 -6.62 -3.06
CA LEU A 76 -8.70 -7.96 -2.81
C LEU A 76 -8.37 -8.45 -1.39
N SER A 77 -7.15 -8.18 -0.90
CA SER A 77 -6.76 -8.52 0.47
C SER A 77 -7.57 -7.75 1.51
N TYR A 78 -7.84 -6.46 1.25
CA TYR A 78 -8.66 -5.61 2.11
C TYR A 78 -10.09 -6.13 2.18
N GLN A 79 -10.70 -6.41 1.02
CA GLN A 79 -12.03 -7.01 0.92
C GLN A 79 -12.12 -8.32 1.70
N ALA A 80 -11.17 -9.24 1.49
CA ALA A 80 -11.15 -10.53 2.17
C ALA A 80 -11.09 -10.37 3.69
N LEU A 81 -10.20 -9.50 4.18
CA LEU A 81 -10.04 -9.26 5.61
C LEU A 81 -11.26 -8.57 6.24
N ALA A 82 -11.86 -7.59 5.55
CA ALA A 82 -13.07 -6.92 6.03
C ALA A 82 -14.25 -7.89 6.13
N LYS A 83 -14.37 -8.81 5.15
CA LYS A 83 -15.39 -9.85 5.16
C LYS A 83 -15.17 -10.85 6.30
N GLU A 84 -13.93 -11.28 6.52
CA GLU A 84 -13.59 -12.23 7.58
C GLU A 84 -13.79 -11.62 8.98
N ALA A 85 -13.26 -10.42 9.21
CA ALA A 85 -13.22 -9.82 10.55
C ALA A 85 -14.54 -9.13 10.94
N TYR A 86 -15.29 -8.59 9.98
CA TYR A 86 -16.43 -7.72 10.25
C TYR A 86 -17.69 -8.06 9.44
N ASN A 87 -17.65 -9.10 8.60
CA ASN A 87 -18.73 -9.48 7.68
C ASN A 87 -19.13 -8.38 6.67
N GLU A 88 -18.24 -7.41 6.43
CA GLU A 88 -18.45 -6.31 5.49
C GLU A 88 -18.15 -6.76 4.05
N ASN A 89 -18.99 -6.35 3.10
CA ASN A 89 -18.77 -6.63 1.68
C ASN A 89 -18.26 -5.38 0.98
N ILE A 90 -16.95 -5.21 0.97
CA ILE A 90 -16.28 -4.07 0.32
C ILE A 90 -16.16 -4.34 -1.18
N ASP A 91 -16.45 -3.33 -2.00
CA ASP A 91 -16.20 -3.34 -3.43
C ASP A 91 -14.76 -2.86 -3.69
N PRO A 92 -13.85 -3.74 -4.18
CA PRO A 92 -12.45 -3.39 -4.36
C PRO A 92 -12.24 -2.31 -5.42
N GLN A 93 -13.09 -2.25 -6.46
CA GLN A 93 -12.98 -1.24 -7.50
C GLN A 93 -13.32 0.14 -6.94
N LYS A 94 -14.44 0.26 -6.23
CA LYS A 94 -14.84 1.55 -5.62
C LYS A 94 -13.81 2.05 -4.60
N TRP A 95 -13.16 1.13 -3.89
CA TRP A 95 -12.10 1.48 -2.96
C TRP A 95 -10.85 2.03 -3.67
N ILE A 96 -10.45 1.40 -4.78
CA ILE A 96 -9.36 1.89 -5.64
C ILE A 96 -9.73 3.24 -6.24
N ASP A 97 -10.95 3.39 -6.79
CA ASP A 97 -11.41 4.65 -7.40
C ASP A 97 -11.37 5.81 -6.39
N TYR A 98 -11.78 5.55 -5.15
CA TYR A 98 -11.67 6.52 -4.06
C TYR A 98 -10.21 6.88 -3.79
N ALA A 99 -9.34 5.89 -3.62
CA ALA A 99 -7.92 6.10 -3.37
C ALA A 99 -7.24 6.89 -4.50
N GLN A 100 -7.57 6.59 -5.76
CA GLN A 100 -7.05 7.30 -6.93
C GLN A 100 -7.52 8.74 -6.98
N LYS A 101 -8.78 9.01 -6.62
CA LYS A 101 -9.32 10.37 -6.56
C LYS A 101 -8.59 11.22 -5.52
N GLU A 102 -8.38 10.67 -4.32
CA GLU A 102 -7.63 11.34 -3.25
C GLU A 102 -6.17 11.56 -3.66
N ALA A 103 -5.53 10.54 -4.24
CA ALA A 103 -4.17 10.64 -4.76
C ALA A 103 -4.02 11.68 -5.87
N GLN A 104 -5.00 11.77 -6.76
CA GLN A 104 -5.03 12.78 -7.82
C GLN A 104 -5.11 14.18 -7.22
N ALA A 105 -6.06 14.43 -6.32
CA ALA A 105 -6.20 15.73 -5.67
C ALA A 105 -4.90 16.14 -4.97
N LEU A 106 -4.31 15.24 -4.19
CA LEU A 106 -3.06 15.48 -3.47
C LEU A 106 -1.89 15.76 -4.43
N SER A 107 -1.77 14.99 -5.52
CA SER A 107 -0.70 15.20 -6.49
C SER A 107 -0.75 16.59 -7.15
N PHE A 108 -1.94 17.14 -7.39
CA PHE A 108 -2.11 18.48 -7.96
C PHE A 108 -1.98 19.59 -6.91
N GLU A 109 -2.25 19.30 -5.64
CA GLU A 109 -2.01 20.22 -4.52
C GLU A 109 -0.51 20.37 -4.23
N MET A 110 0.24 19.26 -4.21
CA MET A 110 1.66 19.24 -3.84
C MET A 110 2.59 19.77 -4.94
N TYR A 111 2.15 19.71 -6.20
CA TYR A 111 2.96 20.05 -7.34
C TYR A 111 2.18 20.75 -8.45
N SER A 112 2.71 21.89 -8.88
CA SER A 112 2.22 22.60 -10.06
C SER A 112 2.39 21.78 -11.34
N GLU A 113 1.61 22.07 -12.38
CA GLU A 113 1.72 21.43 -13.71
C GLU A 113 3.13 21.47 -14.30
N LYS A 114 3.92 22.49 -13.93
CA LYS A 114 5.28 22.68 -14.41
C LYS A 114 6.33 21.86 -13.66
N GLU A 115 6.06 21.45 -12.42
CA GLU A 115 7.02 20.71 -11.59
C GLU A 115 7.07 19.22 -11.88
N ILE A 116 5.93 18.60 -12.20
CA ILE A 116 5.84 17.19 -12.61
C ILE A 116 4.89 17.04 -13.79
N LYS A 117 5.43 17.05 -14.99
CA LYS A 117 4.68 16.96 -16.25
C LYS A 117 4.58 15.52 -16.75
N TYR A 118 5.69 14.78 -16.80
CA TYR A 118 5.71 13.42 -17.35
C TYR A 118 5.42 12.35 -16.30
N LEU A 119 5.83 12.57 -15.06
CA LEU A 119 5.70 11.60 -13.97
C LEU A 119 4.45 11.78 -13.12
N ARG A 120 3.54 12.68 -13.49
CA ARG A 120 2.33 12.93 -12.69
C ARG A 120 1.48 11.68 -12.53
N HIS A 121 1.24 10.96 -13.62
CA HIS A 121 0.46 9.73 -13.55
C HIS A 121 1.16 8.67 -12.66
N PHE A 122 2.48 8.53 -12.80
CA PHE A 122 3.29 7.69 -11.91
C PHE A 122 3.14 8.09 -10.45
N HIS A 123 3.22 9.39 -10.15
CA HIS A 123 3.06 9.91 -8.79
C HIS A 123 1.68 9.60 -8.21
N ILE A 124 0.60 9.78 -9.00
CA ILE A 124 -0.77 9.45 -8.59
C ILE A 124 -0.92 7.96 -8.28
N VAL A 125 -0.42 7.09 -9.16
CA VAL A 125 -0.47 5.62 -8.95
C VAL A 125 0.35 5.23 -7.72
N TRP A 126 1.51 5.86 -7.52
CA TRP A 126 2.33 5.65 -6.33
C TRP A 126 1.60 6.08 -5.03
N LEU A 127 1.00 7.27 -5.00
CA LEU A 127 0.19 7.73 -3.87
C LEU A 127 -1.01 6.81 -3.58
N THR A 128 -1.66 6.32 -4.65
CA THR A 128 -2.74 5.34 -4.54
C THR A 128 -2.25 4.07 -3.85
N TRP A 129 -1.07 3.58 -4.23
CA TRP A 129 -0.45 2.43 -3.57
C TRP A 129 -0.15 2.70 -2.09
N VAL A 130 0.39 3.87 -1.74
CA VAL A 130 0.65 4.26 -0.34
C VAL A 130 -0.64 4.23 0.46
N TYR A 131 -1.71 4.85 -0.06
CA TYR A 131 -3.02 4.88 0.58
C TYR A 131 -3.54 3.45 0.85
N CYS A 132 -3.56 2.62 -0.19
CA CYS A 132 -4.04 1.24 -0.09
C CYS A 132 -3.20 0.39 0.88
N ASP A 133 -1.88 0.61 0.95
CA ASP A 133 -1.00 -0.09 1.88
C ASP A 133 -1.28 0.29 3.34
N GLU A 134 -1.42 1.59 3.62
CA GLU A 134 -1.69 2.09 4.97
C GLU A 134 -3.07 1.68 5.49
N GLU A 135 -4.11 1.78 4.67
CA GLU A 135 -5.45 1.35 5.07
C GLU A 135 -5.52 -0.16 5.34
N LEU A 136 -4.83 -0.98 4.54
CA LEU A 136 -4.75 -2.41 4.79
C LEU A 136 -3.99 -2.73 6.09
N LYS A 137 -2.91 -2.00 6.40
CA LYS A 137 -2.18 -2.14 7.68
C LYS A 137 -3.09 -1.79 8.86
N LYS A 138 -3.82 -0.68 8.79
CA LYS A 138 -4.77 -0.27 9.84
C LYS A 138 -5.83 -1.34 10.08
N LEU A 139 -6.42 -1.88 9.01
CA LEU A 139 -7.41 -2.95 9.11
C LEU A 139 -6.85 -4.20 9.76
N ARG A 140 -5.62 -4.63 9.39
CA ARG A 140 -4.94 -5.78 10.01
C ARG A 140 -4.71 -5.60 11.50
N ILE A 141 -4.23 -4.42 11.92
CA ILE A 141 -3.97 -4.12 13.32
C ILE A 141 -5.29 -4.14 14.10
N LYS A 142 -6.34 -3.51 13.57
CA LYS A 142 -7.66 -3.46 14.19
C LYS A 142 -8.26 -4.86 14.34
N ALA A 143 -8.27 -5.65 13.26
CA ALA A 143 -8.80 -7.01 13.26
C ALA A 143 -8.05 -7.92 14.25
N SER A 144 -6.72 -7.82 14.29
CA SER A 144 -5.90 -8.58 15.25
C SER A 144 -6.24 -8.21 16.69
N ARG A 145 -6.29 -6.91 17.01
CA ARG A 145 -6.62 -6.41 18.36
C ARG A 145 -8.01 -6.88 18.80
N ASP A 146 -9.00 -6.76 17.92
CA ASP A 146 -10.38 -7.12 18.24
C ASP A 146 -10.51 -8.64 18.49
N LYS A 147 -9.82 -9.47 17.70
CA LYS A 147 -9.71 -10.93 17.91
C LYS A 147 -9.07 -11.28 19.25
N TYR A 148 -8.00 -10.60 19.64
CA TYR A 148 -7.36 -10.80 20.95
C TYR A 148 -8.32 -10.47 22.11
N HIS A 149 -9.10 -9.40 22.01
CA HIS A 149 -10.10 -9.05 23.01
C HIS A 149 -11.22 -10.09 23.11
N GLU A 150 -11.67 -10.64 21.98
CA GLU A 150 -12.68 -11.69 21.95
C GLU A 150 -12.21 -12.97 22.65
N ILE A 151 -10.98 -13.42 22.37
CA ILE A 151 -10.37 -14.58 23.04
C ILE A 151 -10.34 -14.36 24.56
N GLY A 152 -9.86 -13.20 25.01
CA GLY A 152 -9.82 -12.88 26.44
C GLY A 152 -11.20 -12.83 27.10
N LYS A 153 -12.25 -12.45 26.36
CA LYS A 153 -13.63 -12.50 26.86
C LYS A 153 -14.13 -13.95 26.97
N ILE A 154 -13.88 -14.77 25.96
CA ILE A 154 -14.27 -16.19 25.96
C ILE A 154 -13.59 -16.95 27.11
N GLU A 155 -12.30 -16.71 27.36
CA GLU A 155 -11.58 -17.31 28.48
C GLU A 155 -12.18 -16.90 29.83
N LYS A 156 -12.47 -15.60 30.02
CA LYS A 156 -13.14 -15.11 31.24
C LYS A 156 -14.51 -15.74 31.44
N ASP A 157 -15.31 -15.83 30.38
CA ASP A 157 -16.64 -16.42 30.42
C ASP A 157 -16.58 -17.93 30.72
N TYR A 158 -15.58 -18.64 30.17
CA TYR A 158 -15.32 -20.05 30.48
C TYR A 158 -14.92 -20.26 31.94
N ILE A 159 -13.97 -19.46 32.45
CA ILE A 159 -13.54 -19.52 33.85
C ILE A 159 -14.72 -19.24 34.78
N LYS A 160 -15.52 -18.21 34.50
CA LYS A 160 -16.70 -17.88 35.29
C LYS A 160 -17.70 -19.03 35.34
N LYS A 161 -18.07 -19.60 34.18
CA LYS A 161 -18.96 -20.78 34.11
C LYS A 161 -18.41 -21.96 34.91
N ARG A 162 -17.11 -22.25 34.80
CA ARG A 162 -16.47 -23.34 35.56
C ARG A 162 -16.55 -23.10 37.07
N THR A 163 -16.25 -21.88 37.52
CA THR A 163 -16.32 -21.51 38.94
C THR A 163 -17.75 -21.61 39.47
N ASP A 164 -18.75 -21.13 38.71
CA ASP A 164 -20.16 -21.21 39.07
C ASP A 164 -20.63 -22.67 39.22
N VAL A 165 -20.20 -23.57 38.31
CA VAL A 165 -20.48 -25.01 38.41
C VAL A 165 -19.84 -25.64 39.66
N LEU A 166 -18.59 -25.29 39.97
CA LEU A 166 -17.89 -25.80 41.16
C LEU A 166 -18.54 -25.33 42.47
N LEU A 167 -19.01 -24.08 42.51
CA LEU A 167 -19.72 -23.52 43.68
C LEU A 167 -21.09 -24.18 43.87
N ASN A 168 -21.86 -24.38 42.79
CA ASN A 168 -23.16 -25.05 42.87
C ASN A 168 -23.04 -26.52 43.29
N ASN A 169 -22.00 -27.23 42.87
CA ASN A 169 -21.77 -28.62 43.29
C ASN A 169 -21.33 -28.75 44.76
N LYS A 170 -20.67 -27.73 45.33
CA LYS A 170 -20.41 -27.69 46.77
C LYS A 170 -21.69 -27.48 47.57
N TYR A 171 -22.51 -26.50 47.18
CA TYR A 171 -23.80 -26.23 47.83
C TYR A 171 -24.77 -27.42 47.79
N ASN A 172 -24.77 -28.20 46.71
CA ASN A 172 -25.61 -29.39 46.63
C ASN A 172 -25.10 -30.56 47.46
N ASN A 173 -23.79 -30.65 47.74
CA ASN A 173 -23.24 -31.70 48.61
C ASN A 173 -23.38 -31.38 50.10
N ASP A 174 -23.42 -30.09 50.47
CA ASP A 174 -23.58 -29.67 51.87
C ASP A 174 -25.05 -29.74 52.36
N ASN A 175 -26.03 -29.95 51.47
CA ASN A 175 -27.46 -30.11 51.78
C ASN A 175 -27.90 -31.57 52.03
N TYR A 176 -26.97 -32.53 52.02
CA TYR A 176 -27.24 -33.96 52.25
C TYR A 176 -26.82 -34.47 53.66
N TYR A 177 -26.63 -33.57 54.62
CA TYR A 177 -26.39 -33.93 56.03
C TYR A 177 -27.50 -33.43 56.95
#